data_AF-A0A850ENF0-F1
#
_entry.id   AF-A0A850ENF0-F1
#
_cell.length_a   1.000
_cell.length_b   1.000
_cell.length_c   1.000
_cell.angle_alpha   90.00
_cell.angle_beta   90.00
_cell.angle_gamma   90.00
#
_symmetry.space_group_name_H-M   'P 1'
#
loop_
_entity.id
_entity.type
_entity.pdbx_description
1 polymer ?
#
loop_
_entity_poly.entity_id
_entity_poly.type
_entity_poly.pdbx_seq_one_letter_code
_entity_poly.pdbx_strand_id
1 'polypeptide(L)'
;MRIEVYPKSLIYFRQWLEQIRDYAKRVLFVRCDVAYEIPAPIQDVFTMSKTGRKLRLFKGTRYYNGKHQRQEDGYCRAYDKKRELLEKGQQNIKGERTRMEIVYTPKEKLTLSTLVQHPLQFSSKYLCTVLMDLFKFTRKVQGVVEGIQQGTLLPQKTALYYRQKIQEQRNMQDLIDLNVLAAEQWQEAITLPCASTVNSTLLWSRIIFI
;
A
#
# COMPACT_ATOMS: atom_id res chain seq x y z
N MET A 1 -24.67 3.62 8.23
CA MET A 1 -23.51 4.08 9.05
C MET A 1 -22.22 3.51 8.49
N ARG A 2 -21.07 4.16 8.73
CA ARG A 2 -19.73 3.68 8.40
C ARG A 2 -18.81 3.87 9.60
N ILE A 3 -17.87 2.96 9.80
CA ILE A 3 -16.82 3.03 10.82
C ILE A 3 -15.47 3.03 10.08
N GLU A 4 -14.55 3.92 10.44
CA GLU A 4 -13.18 4.01 9.89
C GLU A 4 -12.18 4.20 11.04
N VAL A 5 -11.22 3.28 11.21
CA VAL A 5 -10.45 3.16 12.47
C VAL A 5 -9.26 2.19 12.36
N TYR A 6 -8.15 2.50 13.05
CA TYR A 6 -6.93 1.66 13.14
C TYR A 6 -7.21 0.31 13.84
N PRO A 7 -6.51 -0.81 13.53
CA PRO A 7 -6.92 -2.09 14.05
C PRO A 7 -6.60 -2.27 15.49
N LYS A 8 -5.35 -2.03 15.87
CA LYS A 8 -4.93 -2.12 17.27
C LYS A 8 -5.65 -1.08 18.15
N SER A 9 -6.42 -0.17 17.55
CA SER A 9 -7.34 0.74 18.26
C SER A 9 -8.76 0.19 18.44
N LEU A 10 -9.23 -0.78 17.64
CA LEU A 10 -10.62 -1.22 17.78
C LEU A 10 -10.89 -1.93 19.11
N ILE A 11 -9.90 -2.61 19.70
CA ILE A 11 -10.00 -3.22 21.05
C ILE A 11 -10.64 -2.27 22.07
N TYR A 12 -10.34 -0.98 22.01
CA TYR A 12 -10.83 0.04 22.92
C TYR A 12 -12.31 0.42 22.73
N PHE A 13 -12.92 0.04 21.59
CA PHE A 13 -14.31 0.38 21.23
C PHE A 13 -15.25 -0.83 21.22
N ARG A 14 -14.84 -1.96 21.82
CA ARG A 14 -15.53 -3.25 21.71
C ARG A 14 -17.02 -3.20 22.06
N GLN A 15 -17.35 -2.68 23.22
CA GLN A 15 -18.72 -2.63 23.73
C GLN A 15 -19.65 -1.82 22.79
N TRP A 16 -19.13 -0.75 22.19
CA TRP A 16 -19.90 0.09 21.27
C TRP A 16 -20.13 -0.63 19.93
N LEU A 17 -19.17 -1.42 19.47
CA LEU A 17 -19.30 -2.20 18.24
C LEU A 17 -20.23 -3.41 18.39
N GLU A 18 -20.26 -4.04 19.57
CA GLU A 18 -21.23 -5.08 19.91
C GLU A 18 -22.66 -4.48 19.87
N GLN A 19 -22.90 -3.35 20.55
CA GLN A 19 -24.19 -2.63 20.48
C GLN A 19 -24.58 -2.25 19.02
N ILE A 20 -23.64 -1.68 18.26
CA ILE A 20 -23.87 -1.30 16.85
C ILE A 20 -24.25 -2.51 16.00
N ARG A 21 -23.61 -3.67 16.22
CA ARG A 21 -23.88 -4.91 15.49
C ARG A 21 -25.30 -5.40 15.77
N ASP A 22 -25.75 -5.32 17.02
CA ASP A 22 -27.05 -5.86 17.42
C ASP A 22 -28.24 -5.10 16.77
N TYR A 23 -28.03 -3.84 16.36
CA TYR A 23 -28.97 -3.06 15.52
C TYR A 23 -28.65 -3.08 14.01
N ALA A 24 -27.54 -3.70 13.59
CA ALA A 24 -27.11 -3.69 12.19
C ALA A 24 -27.69 -4.88 11.40
N LYS A 25 -28.43 -4.60 10.33
CA LYS A 25 -28.95 -5.64 9.41
C LYS A 25 -27.84 -6.55 8.84
N ARG A 26 -26.67 -5.98 8.53
CA ARG A 26 -25.46 -6.68 8.03
C ARG A 26 -24.21 -5.87 8.37
N VAL A 27 -23.12 -6.55 8.71
CA VAL A 27 -21.77 -5.97 8.80
C VAL A 27 -21.00 -6.36 7.52
N LEU A 28 -20.44 -5.36 6.82
CA LEU A 28 -19.77 -5.54 5.54
C LEU A 28 -18.43 -4.82 5.51
N PHE A 29 -17.42 -5.49 4.97
CA PHE A 29 -16.15 -4.89 4.61
C PHE A 29 -16.30 -4.03 3.35
N VAL A 30 -15.72 -2.83 3.38
CA VAL A 30 -15.87 -1.82 2.32
C VAL A 30 -14.52 -1.42 1.70
N ARG A 31 -13.49 -1.21 2.52
CA ARG A 31 -12.15 -0.77 2.10
C ARG A 31 -11.15 -0.98 3.23
N CYS A 32 -9.89 -1.23 2.91
CA CYS A 32 -8.76 -0.93 3.80
C CYS A 32 -7.60 -0.25 3.06
N ASP A 33 -6.70 0.37 3.83
CA ASP A 33 -5.39 0.80 3.35
C ASP A 33 -4.37 -0.27 3.77
N VAL A 34 -3.58 -0.73 2.79
CA VAL A 34 -2.58 -1.81 2.91
C VAL A 34 -1.20 -1.17 2.82
N ALA A 35 -0.47 -1.13 3.94
CA ALA A 35 0.70 -0.28 4.14
C ALA A 35 2.02 -1.07 4.26
N TYR A 36 2.69 -1.27 3.13
CA TYR A 36 4.00 -1.92 3.05
C TYR A 36 5.08 -0.98 3.59
N GLU A 37 5.77 -1.37 4.67
CA GLU A 37 7.02 -0.73 5.07
C GLU A 37 8.16 -1.36 4.24
N ILE A 38 9.12 -0.55 3.82
CA ILE A 38 10.27 -0.96 3.03
C ILE A 38 11.52 -0.39 3.73
N PRO A 39 12.49 -1.21 4.13
CA PRO A 39 13.66 -0.80 4.92
C PRO A 39 14.73 -0.10 4.05
N ALA A 40 14.31 0.82 3.19
CA ALA A 40 15.13 1.59 2.27
C ALA A 40 14.60 3.04 2.17
N PRO A 41 15.47 4.02 1.88
CA PRO A 41 15.05 5.42 1.71
C PRO A 41 14.25 5.61 0.42
N ILE A 42 13.41 6.65 0.35
CA ILE A 42 12.45 6.86 -0.76
C ILE A 42 13.15 7.11 -2.11
N GLN A 43 14.40 7.55 -2.08
CA GLN A 43 15.29 7.71 -3.22
C GLN A 43 15.57 6.36 -3.89
N ASP A 44 15.79 5.30 -3.11
CA ASP A 44 16.23 3.99 -3.62
C ASP A 44 15.05 3.08 -3.95
N VAL A 45 13.91 3.27 -3.29
CA VAL A 45 12.66 2.60 -3.66
C VAL A 45 12.17 3.14 -5.01
N PHE A 46 11.98 2.28 -6.01
CA PHE A 46 11.30 2.60 -7.26
C PHE A 46 9.85 2.09 -7.24
N THR A 47 8.92 2.95 -7.64
CA THR A 47 7.49 2.60 -7.77
C THR A 47 6.95 3.00 -9.14
N MET A 48 6.14 2.15 -9.76
CA MET A 48 5.47 2.47 -11.03
C MET A 48 4.11 1.78 -11.14
N SER A 49 3.10 2.49 -11.65
CA SER A 49 1.80 1.88 -11.97
C SER A 49 1.89 1.01 -13.23
N LYS A 50 1.39 -0.22 -13.15
CA LYS A 50 1.19 -1.11 -14.31
C LYS A 50 -0.13 -0.83 -15.03
N THR A 51 -1.12 -0.28 -14.34
CA THR A 51 -2.47 0.04 -14.84
C THR A 51 -2.63 1.47 -15.38
N GLY A 52 -1.53 2.14 -15.73
CA GLY A 52 -1.56 3.48 -16.33
C GLY A 52 -1.93 4.63 -15.38
N ARG A 53 -1.98 4.41 -14.06
CA ARG A 53 -2.31 5.45 -13.08
C ARG A 53 -1.25 6.55 -13.10
N LYS A 54 -1.71 7.81 -13.19
CA LYS A 54 -0.84 8.99 -13.34
C LYS A 54 -0.10 9.25 -12.03
N LEU A 55 1.23 9.25 -12.08
CA LEU A 55 2.07 9.72 -10.97
C LEU A 55 1.91 11.23 -10.79
N ARG A 56 1.83 11.67 -9.54
CA ARG A 56 1.89 13.05 -9.08
C ARG A 56 2.85 13.11 -7.89
N LEU A 57 3.61 14.18 -7.78
CA LEU A 57 4.56 14.40 -6.68
C LEU A 57 4.12 15.61 -5.85
N PHE A 58 4.22 15.47 -4.54
CA PHE A 58 3.94 16.58 -3.61
C PHE A 58 4.71 16.35 -2.30
N LYS A 59 5.56 17.32 -1.90
CA LYS A 59 6.41 17.26 -0.69
C LYS A 59 7.16 15.92 -0.54
N GLY A 60 7.81 15.45 -1.62
CA GLY A 60 8.54 14.17 -1.64
C GLY A 60 7.67 12.91 -1.52
N THR A 61 6.34 13.02 -1.55
CA THR A 61 5.42 11.87 -1.64
C THR A 61 5.01 11.62 -3.09
N ARG A 62 5.09 10.36 -3.51
CA ARG A 62 4.58 9.85 -4.79
C ARG A 62 3.12 9.44 -4.61
N TYR A 63 2.22 10.03 -5.40
CA TYR A 63 0.80 9.67 -5.43
C TYR A 63 0.43 9.14 -6.82
N TYR A 64 -0.28 8.02 -6.88
CA TYR A 64 -0.86 7.51 -8.12
C TYR A 64 -2.38 7.73 -8.07
N ASN A 65 -2.90 8.40 -9.10
CA ASN A 65 -4.25 8.98 -9.18
C ASN A 65 -4.49 10.27 -8.34
N GLY A 66 -5.61 10.94 -8.60
CA GLY A 66 -5.96 12.25 -8.02
C GLY A 66 -6.46 12.20 -6.57
N LYS A 67 -6.53 13.36 -5.89
CA LYS A 67 -7.01 13.46 -4.49
C LYS A 67 -8.46 12.96 -4.33
N HIS A 68 -9.33 13.18 -5.32
CA HIS A 68 -10.72 12.68 -5.32
C HIS A 68 -10.79 11.14 -5.40
N GLN A 69 -9.75 10.49 -5.93
CA GLN A 69 -9.65 9.05 -6.14
C GLN A 69 -9.12 8.29 -4.92
N ARG A 70 -8.91 8.97 -3.79
CA ARG A 70 -8.36 8.40 -2.53
C ARG A 70 -9.15 7.23 -1.96
N GLN A 71 -10.37 7.01 -2.41
CA GLN A 71 -11.25 5.94 -1.96
C GLN A 71 -11.38 4.78 -2.97
N GLU A 72 -10.83 4.94 -4.18
CA GLU A 72 -10.87 3.94 -5.24
C GLU A 72 -9.87 2.81 -4.98
N ASP A 73 -10.26 1.59 -5.35
CA ASP A 73 -9.35 0.45 -5.41
C ASP A 73 -8.05 0.81 -6.14
N GLY A 74 -6.92 0.40 -5.59
CA GLY A 74 -5.59 0.63 -6.16
C GLY A 74 -5.12 2.09 -6.14
N TYR A 75 -5.77 3.04 -5.46
CA TYR A 75 -5.13 4.32 -5.13
C TYR A 75 -3.86 4.06 -4.31
N CYS A 76 -2.75 4.72 -4.62
CA CYS A 76 -1.47 4.45 -3.99
C CYS A 76 -0.75 5.74 -3.58
N ARG A 77 -0.09 5.72 -2.42
CA ARG A 77 0.92 6.69 -2.01
C ARG A 77 2.21 5.98 -1.59
N ALA A 78 3.36 6.49 -1.98
CA ALA A 78 4.66 6.08 -1.46
C ALA A 78 5.40 7.29 -0.89
N TYR A 79 5.81 7.22 0.38
CA TYR A 79 6.39 8.34 1.12
C TYR A 79 7.49 7.88 2.08
N ASP A 80 8.39 8.82 2.38
CA ASP A 80 9.35 8.73 3.47
C ASP A 80 8.60 8.71 4.81
N LYS A 81 8.55 7.52 5.44
CA LYS A 81 7.81 7.28 6.68
C LYS A 81 8.56 7.79 7.89
N LYS A 82 9.90 7.76 7.84
CA LYS A 82 10.78 8.30 8.88
C LYS A 82 10.55 9.80 9.05
N ARG A 83 10.61 10.54 7.95
CA ARG A 83 10.32 11.99 7.95
C ARG A 83 8.89 12.30 8.37
N GLU A 84 7.90 11.53 7.92
CA GLU A 84 6.49 11.75 8.31
C GLU A 84 6.21 11.51 9.81
N LEU A 85 6.96 10.63 10.47
CA LEU A 85 6.91 10.47 11.93
C LEU A 85 7.59 11.63 12.65
N LEU A 86 8.78 12.06 12.18
CA LEU A 86 9.53 13.19 12.74
C LEU A 86 8.74 14.51 12.62
N GLU A 87 8.17 14.80 11.44
CA GLU A 87 7.33 15.98 11.18
C GLU A 87 6.08 16.04 12.10
N LYS A 88 5.65 14.89 12.64
CA LYS A 88 4.50 14.77 13.56
C LYS A 88 4.87 14.76 15.04
N GLY A 89 6.15 14.91 15.38
CA GLY A 89 6.62 14.75 16.76
C GLY A 89 6.41 13.34 17.31
N GLN A 90 6.35 12.33 16.44
CA GLN A 90 6.15 10.93 16.82
C GLN A 90 7.48 10.20 17.03
N GLN A 91 7.39 8.90 17.25
CA GLN A 91 8.49 8.00 17.58
C GLN A 91 9.65 8.09 16.56
N ASN A 92 10.87 8.30 17.07
CA ASN A 92 12.08 8.23 16.27
C ASN A 92 12.38 6.75 15.91
N ILE A 93 12.47 6.44 14.62
CA ILE A 93 12.75 5.08 14.12
C ILE A 93 14.22 4.96 13.67
N LYS A 94 14.86 3.85 14.05
CA LYS A 94 16.21 3.51 13.57
C LYS A 94 16.15 3.02 12.12
N GLY A 95 17.21 3.32 11.36
CA GLY A 95 17.33 2.97 9.93
C GLY A 95 16.56 3.91 9.01
N GLU A 96 16.40 3.51 7.76
CA GLU A 96 15.54 4.17 6.76
C GLU A 96 14.22 3.44 6.60
N ARG A 97 13.16 4.17 6.25
CA ARG A 97 11.84 3.57 6.04
C ARG A 97 11.01 4.33 5.03
N THR A 98 10.75 3.69 3.90
CA THR A 98 9.73 4.10 2.94
C THR A 98 8.45 3.33 3.23
N ARG A 99 7.31 4.00 3.17
CA ARG A 99 6.02 3.32 3.21
C ARG A 99 5.27 3.47 1.90
N MET A 100 4.83 2.35 1.34
CA MET A 100 3.91 2.29 0.21
C MET A 100 2.53 1.86 0.72
N GLU A 101 1.54 2.75 0.67
CA GLU A 101 0.16 2.45 1.05
C GLU A 101 -0.72 2.34 -0.20
N ILE A 102 -1.41 1.21 -0.35
CA ILE A 102 -2.32 0.94 -1.47
C ILE A 102 -3.72 0.66 -0.93
N VAL A 103 -4.73 1.30 -1.51
CA VAL A 103 -6.13 1.07 -1.19
C VAL A 103 -6.60 -0.26 -1.75
N TYR A 104 -7.18 -1.11 -0.91
CA TYR A 104 -7.97 -2.26 -1.31
C TYR A 104 -9.46 -1.95 -1.15
N THR A 105 -10.18 -1.92 -2.27
CA THR A 105 -11.65 -1.83 -2.29
C THR A 105 -12.16 -2.99 -3.16
N PRO A 106 -12.84 -4.01 -2.60
CA PRO A 106 -13.36 -5.11 -3.39
C PRO A 106 -14.48 -4.62 -4.32
N LYS A 107 -14.64 -5.29 -5.47
CA LYS A 107 -15.70 -4.95 -6.46
C LYS A 107 -17.10 -5.06 -5.87
N GLU A 108 -17.29 -6.04 -4.99
CA GLU A 108 -18.53 -6.29 -4.25
C GLU A 108 -18.27 -6.17 -2.75
N LYS A 109 -19.29 -5.80 -1.98
CA LYS A 109 -19.15 -5.68 -0.52
C LYS A 109 -19.05 -7.06 0.11
N LEU A 110 -17.88 -7.36 0.66
CA LEU A 110 -17.59 -8.64 1.30
C LEU A 110 -18.13 -8.67 2.74
N THR A 111 -18.47 -9.86 3.23
CA THR A 111 -18.49 -10.13 4.67
C THR A 111 -17.06 -10.20 5.20
N LEU A 112 -16.82 -9.82 6.46
CA LEU A 112 -15.46 -9.85 7.03
C LEU A 112 -14.87 -11.28 7.02
N SER A 113 -15.66 -12.28 7.39
CA SER A 113 -15.26 -13.70 7.39
C SER A 113 -14.76 -14.23 6.03
N THR A 114 -15.25 -13.70 4.91
CA THR A 114 -14.82 -14.14 3.57
C THR A 114 -13.58 -13.42 3.06
N LEU A 115 -13.07 -12.39 3.76
CA LEU A 115 -11.93 -11.59 3.33
C LEU A 115 -10.64 -12.42 3.11
N VAL A 116 -10.50 -13.56 3.79
CA VAL A 116 -9.41 -14.54 3.61
C VAL A 116 -9.44 -15.13 2.19
N GLN A 117 -10.63 -15.34 1.63
CA GLN A 117 -10.86 -15.94 0.31
C GLN A 117 -10.62 -14.95 -0.84
N HIS A 118 -10.36 -13.68 -0.54
CA HIS A 118 -10.13 -12.61 -1.53
C HIS A 118 -8.73 -12.00 -1.39
N PRO A 119 -7.66 -12.77 -1.71
CA PRO A 119 -6.28 -12.33 -1.54
C PRO A 119 -5.97 -11.07 -2.37
N LEU A 120 -5.07 -10.25 -1.86
CA LEU A 120 -4.64 -9.02 -2.49
C LEU A 120 -3.87 -9.30 -3.80
N GLN A 121 -4.13 -8.49 -4.82
CA GLN A 121 -3.55 -8.63 -6.16
C GLN A 121 -2.78 -7.36 -6.58
N PHE A 122 -2.02 -6.78 -5.66
CA PHE A 122 -1.32 -5.50 -5.88
C PHE A 122 -0.10 -5.60 -6.80
N SER A 123 0.56 -6.75 -6.91
CA SER A 123 1.62 -6.98 -7.90
C SER A 123 1.11 -6.90 -9.35
N SER A 124 -0.19 -7.03 -9.59
CA SER A 124 -0.79 -6.73 -10.90
C SER A 124 -0.94 -5.22 -11.17
N LYS A 125 -1.11 -4.41 -10.12
CA LYS A 125 -1.42 -2.97 -10.21
C LYS A 125 -0.16 -2.10 -10.19
N TYR A 126 0.87 -2.53 -9.47
CA TYR A 126 2.11 -1.79 -9.24
C TYR A 126 3.36 -2.64 -9.42
N LEU A 127 4.45 -1.94 -9.74
CA LEU A 127 5.83 -2.39 -9.54
C LEU A 127 6.38 -1.66 -8.31
N CYS A 128 7.04 -2.41 -7.44
CA CYS A 128 7.88 -1.90 -6.36
C CYS A 128 9.20 -2.70 -6.34
N THR A 129 10.34 -2.04 -6.14
CA THR A 129 11.67 -2.65 -6.05
C THR A 129 12.63 -1.68 -5.36
N VAL A 130 13.67 -2.19 -4.70
CA VAL A 130 14.78 -1.37 -4.19
C VAL A 130 15.89 -1.40 -5.23
N LEU A 131 16.30 -0.22 -5.71
CA LEU A 131 17.37 -0.09 -6.70
C LEU A 131 18.73 -0.16 -6.01
N MET A 132 19.22 -1.37 -5.74
CA MET A 132 20.54 -1.56 -5.13
C MET A 132 21.68 -1.23 -6.10
N ASP A 133 21.48 -1.43 -7.40
CA ASP A 133 22.50 -1.20 -8.41
C ASP A 133 21.90 -0.64 -9.71
N LEU A 134 21.97 0.68 -9.87
CA LEU A 134 21.53 1.36 -11.08
C LEU A 134 22.39 1.04 -12.32
N PHE A 135 23.63 0.57 -12.15
CA PHE A 135 24.53 0.24 -13.28
C PHE A 135 24.09 -1.02 -14.03
N LYS A 136 23.22 -1.86 -13.45
CA LYS A 136 22.56 -2.97 -14.16
C LYS A 136 21.57 -2.49 -15.23
N PHE A 137 21.09 -1.25 -15.15
CA PHE A 137 20.27 -0.65 -16.20
C PHE A 137 21.17 -0.06 -17.29
N THR A 138 20.73 -0.14 -18.56
CA THR A 138 21.47 0.57 -19.62
C THR A 138 21.33 2.09 -19.39
N ARG A 139 22.38 2.88 -19.66
CA ARG A 139 22.42 4.34 -19.38
C ARG A 139 21.13 5.11 -19.76
N LYS A 140 20.50 4.78 -20.88
CA LYS A 140 19.23 5.39 -21.32
C LYS A 140 18.04 5.01 -20.43
N VAL A 141 17.97 3.77 -19.95
CA VAL A 141 16.94 3.30 -19.01
C VAL A 141 17.21 3.85 -17.61
N GLN A 142 18.48 3.86 -17.17
CA GLN A 142 18.92 4.49 -15.92
C GLN A 142 18.42 5.94 -15.80
N GLY A 143 18.73 6.80 -16.78
CA GLY A 143 18.29 8.20 -16.75
C GLY A 143 16.76 8.39 -16.77
N VAL A 144 16.01 7.44 -17.35
CA VAL A 144 14.54 7.43 -17.27
C VAL A 144 14.05 7.04 -15.86
N VAL A 145 14.69 6.05 -15.23
CA VAL A 145 14.39 5.62 -13.85
C VAL A 145 14.70 6.73 -12.85
N GLU A 146 15.90 7.31 -12.91
CA GLU A 146 16.32 8.45 -12.09
C GLU A 146 15.37 9.64 -12.26
N GLY A 147 15.02 9.99 -13.51
CA GLY A 147 14.08 11.06 -13.79
C GLY A 147 12.68 10.82 -13.22
N ILE A 148 12.21 9.56 -13.20
CA ILE A 148 10.94 9.19 -12.56
C ILE A 148 11.04 9.28 -11.04
N GLN A 149 12.16 8.89 -10.42
CA GLN A 149 12.35 8.93 -8.98
C GLN A 149 12.45 10.36 -8.44
N GLN A 150 13.18 11.22 -9.15
CA GLN A 150 13.36 12.65 -8.87
C GLN A 150 12.13 13.48 -9.25
N GLY A 151 11.32 13.00 -10.21
CA GLY A 151 10.11 13.69 -10.67
C GLY A 151 10.29 14.65 -11.82
N THR A 152 11.50 14.77 -12.37
CA THR A 152 11.79 15.52 -13.59
C THR A 152 11.11 14.86 -14.81
N LEU A 153 10.85 13.56 -14.73
CA LEU A 153 10.12 12.78 -15.71
C LEU A 153 8.89 12.11 -15.08
N LEU A 154 7.77 12.08 -15.80
CA LEU A 154 6.55 11.39 -15.35
C LEU A 154 6.41 10.07 -16.13
N PRO A 155 6.14 8.92 -15.49
CA PRO A 155 5.94 7.63 -16.18
C PRO A 155 4.94 7.70 -17.34
N GLN A 156 3.84 8.44 -17.16
CA GLN A 156 2.83 8.66 -18.21
C GLN A 156 3.32 9.48 -19.42
N LYS A 157 4.45 10.18 -19.32
CA LYS A 157 5.13 10.89 -20.43
C LYS A 157 6.28 10.07 -21.05
N THR A 158 6.56 8.86 -20.54
CA THR A 158 7.64 8.01 -21.06
C THR A 158 7.14 7.08 -22.17
N ALA A 159 7.97 6.91 -23.21
CA ALA A 159 7.70 5.99 -24.31
C ALA A 159 7.47 4.56 -23.77
N LEU A 160 6.53 3.82 -24.39
CA LEU A 160 6.17 2.48 -23.96
C LEU A 160 7.38 1.53 -23.90
N TYR A 161 8.29 1.65 -24.87
CA TYR A 161 9.57 0.96 -24.93
C TYR A 161 10.37 1.05 -23.61
N TYR A 162 10.54 2.25 -23.05
CA TYR A 162 11.29 2.40 -21.80
C TYR A 162 10.54 1.81 -20.61
N ARG A 163 9.21 1.89 -20.58
CA ARG A 163 8.39 1.25 -19.53
C ARG A 163 8.50 -0.28 -19.57
N GLN A 164 8.59 -0.87 -20.77
CA GLN A 164 8.86 -2.30 -20.95
C GLN A 164 10.30 -2.65 -20.54
N LYS A 165 11.31 -1.89 -20.99
CA LYS A 165 12.71 -2.14 -20.60
C LYS A 165 12.96 -2.02 -19.10
N ILE A 166 12.28 -1.11 -18.39
CA ILE A 166 12.29 -1.06 -16.91
C ILE A 166 11.72 -2.36 -16.31
N GLN A 167 10.63 -2.89 -16.87
CA GLN A 167 10.02 -4.14 -16.39
C GLN A 167 10.84 -5.40 -16.72
N GLU A 168 11.66 -5.37 -17.78
CA GLU A 168 12.57 -6.45 -18.15
C GLU A 168 13.85 -6.43 -17.29
N GLN A 169 14.55 -5.29 -17.23
CA GLN A 169 15.82 -5.13 -16.48
C GLN A 169 15.61 -5.22 -14.96
N ARG A 170 14.38 -4.98 -14.48
CA ARG A 170 13.89 -5.28 -13.12
C ARG A 170 14.22 -6.70 -12.65
N ASN A 171 14.24 -7.71 -13.53
CA ASN A 171 14.48 -9.11 -13.11
C ASN A 171 15.91 -9.35 -12.58
N MET A 172 16.78 -8.33 -12.63
CA MET A 172 18.16 -8.34 -12.14
C MET A 172 18.31 -7.62 -10.77
N GLN A 173 17.20 -7.19 -10.16
CA GLN A 173 17.11 -6.46 -8.89
C GLN A 173 16.25 -7.23 -7.89
N ASP A 174 16.37 -6.90 -6.60
CA ASP A 174 15.50 -7.45 -5.57
C ASP A 174 14.06 -6.95 -5.76
N LEU A 175 13.19 -7.89 -6.13
CA LEU A 175 11.79 -7.64 -6.41
C LEU A 175 10.97 -7.75 -5.13
N ILE A 176 10.29 -6.65 -4.77
CA ILE A 176 9.24 -6.68 -3.75
C ILE A 176 7.96 -7.22 -4.42
N ASP A 177 7.65 -8.50 -4.21
CA ASP A 177 6.34 -9.04 -4.58
C ASP A 177 5.29 -8.67 -3.53
N LEU A 178 4.52 -7.63 -3.86
CA LEU A 178 3.44 -7.09 -3.04
C LEU A 178 2.33 -8.12 -2.76
N ASN A 179 2.15 -9.15 -3.59
CA ASN A 179 1.19 -10.23 -3.35
C ASN A 179 1.72 -11.24 -2.32
N VAL A 180 3.01 -11.57 -2.36
CA VAL A 180 3.63 -12.52 -1.42
C VAL A 180 3.69 -11.89 -0.03
N LEU A 181 4.27 -10.69 0.09
CA LEU A 181 4.29 -9.94 1.36
C LEU A 181 2.88 -9.69 1.90
N ALA A 182 1.91 -9.43 1.00
CA ALA A 182 0.52 -9.38 1.40
C ALA A 182 0.07 -10.71 2.01
N ALA A 183 0.19 -11.81 1.28
CA ALA A 183 -0.33 -13.12 1.66
C ALA A 183 0.26 -13.66 2.97
N GLU A 184 1.57 -13.54 3.16
CA GLU A 184 2.29 -13.97 4.37
C GLU A 184 1.67 -13.40 5.64
N GLN A 185 1.34 -12.11 5.63
CA GLN A 185 0.78 -11.41 6.78
C GLN A 185 -0.74 -11.23 6.69
N TRP A 186 -1.39 -11.55 5.55
CA TRP A 186 -2.81 -11.25 5.30
C TRP A 186 -3.70 -11.91 6.34
N GLN A 187 -3.48 -13.19 6.63
CA GLN A 187 -4.32 -13.93 7.57
C GLN A 187 -4.23 -13.34 8.97
N GLU A 188 -3.04 -13.07 9.51
CA GLU A 188 -2.88 -12.38 10.80
C GLU A 188 -3.56 -10.99 10.75
N ALA A 189 -3.28 -10.22 9.69
CA ALA A 189 -3.81 -8.91 9.41
C ALA A 189 -5.34 -8.83 9.23
N ILE A 190 -6.01 -9.98 9.07
CA ILE A 190 -7.47 -10.09 9.04
C ILE A 190 -8.04 -11.14 10.00
N THR A 191 -7.28 -11.63 10.98
CA THR A 191 -7.78 -12.57 12.00
C THR A 191 -8.67 -11.84 13.01
N LEU A 192 -8.09 -10.80 13.63
CA LEU A 192 -8.67 -10.07 14.75
C LEU A 192 -9.75 -8.99 14.32
N PRO A 193 -10.06 -8.67 13.02
CA PRO A 193 -11.32 -7.98 12.65
C PRO A 193 -12.48 -8.97 12.53
N CYS A 194 -12.19 -10.15 11.99
CA CYS A 194 -13.15 -11.22 11.77
C CYS A 194 -13.58 -11.81 13.10
N ALA A 195 -12.64 -12.12 14.01
CA ALA A 195 -12.94 -12.58 15.37
C ALA A 195 -14.00 -11.68 16.03
N SER A 196 -13.71 -10.39 16.15
CA SER A 196 -14.62 -9.47 16.84
C SER A 196 -15.91 -9.06 16.14
N THR A 197 -16.12 -9.47 14.90
CA THR A 197 -17.41 -9.27 14.24
C THR A 197 -18.22 -10.56 14.11
N VAL A 198 -17.60 -11.73 14.36
CA VAL A 198 -18.22 -13.04 14.15
C VAL A 198 -18.43 -13.83 15.45
N ASN A 199 -17.48 -13.81 16.41
CA ASN A 199 -17.65 -14.42 17.74
C ASN A 199 -16.64 -13.82 18.73
N SER A 200 -17.13 -13.40 19.88
CA SER A 200 -16.39 -12.83 21.04
C SER A 200 -14.84 -12.80 20.97
N THR A 201 -14.30 -11.56 21.10
CA THR A 201 -12.93 -11.20 21.57
C THR A 201 -11.90 -10.74 20.52
N LEU A 202 -11.50 -9.45 20.63
CA LEU A 202 -10.33 -8.72 20.02
C LEU A 202 -10.40 -8.37 18.49
N LEU A 203 -10.08 -7.11 18.12
CA LEU A 203 -10.74 -6.22 17.12
C LEU A 203 -9.80 -5.43 16.08
N TRP A 204 -10.05 -5.29 14.72
CA TRP A 204 -9.17 -4.62 13.66
C TRP A 204 -9.86 -3.63 12.63
N SER A 205 -9.21 -2.64 11.94
CA SER A 205 -8.57 -2.79 10.57
C SER A 205 -7.74 -1.59 9.95
N ARG A 206 -6.39 -1.66 9.87
CA ARG A 206 -5.41 -0.86 9.03
C ARG A 206 -4.07 -1.60 9.01
N ILE A 207 -3.64 -2.15 7.87
CA ILE A 207 -2.62 -3.20 7.85
C ILE A 207 -1.24 -2.61 7.61
N ILE A 208 -0.31 -2.85 8.55
CA ILE A 208 1.11 -2.47 8.47
C ILE A 208 1.90 -3.75 8.24
N PHE A 209 2.67 -3.83 7.16
CA PHE A 209 3.68 -4.87 6.96
C PHE A 209 5.00 -4.36 7.51
N ILE A 210 5.68 -5.15 8.34
CA ILE A 210 7.06 -4.86 8.81
C ILE A 210 8.05 -5.37 7.76
#